data_AF-A0A2M7KII4-F1
#
_entry.id   AF-A0A2M7KII4-F1
#
_cell.length_a   1.000
_cell.length_b   1.000
_cell.length_c   1.000
_cell.angle_alpha   90.00
_cell.angle_beta   90.00
_cell.angle_gamma   90.00
#
_symmetry.space_group_name_H-M   'P 1'
#
loop_
_entity.id
_entity.type
_entity.pdbx_description
1 polymer ?
#
loop_
_entity_poly.entity_id
_entity_poly.type
_entity_poly.pdbx_seq_one_letter_code
_entity_poly.pdbx_strand_id
1 'polypeptide(L)'
;MEHTYLALLLNQHQPLLRDLRQTSPLGAYRDPWVRFYAAKDYYQMAALLGEHPRVRATVTMMPSLVWQLRDYADNGATDVDFELS
;
A
#
# COMPACT_ATOMS: atom_id res chain seq x y z
N MET A 1 37.68 15.43 6.36
CA MET A 1 36.82 14.29 6.73
C MET A 1 36.07 13.88 5.49
N GLU A 2 36.13 12.61 5.09
CA GLU A 2 35.31 12.13 3.97
C GLU A 2 33.86 11.99 4.41
N HIS A 3 32.94 12.38 3.55
CA HIS A 3 31.50 12.29 3.78
C HIS A 3 30.92 11.15 2.96
N THR A 4 30.17 10.25 3.62
CA THR A 4 29.36 9.25 2.94
C THR A 4 27.95 9.80 2.76
N TYR A 5 27.44 9.72 1.53
CA TYR A 5 26.06 10.08 1.21
C TYR A 5 25.22 8.81 1.10
N LEU A 6 24.03 8.84 1.69
CA LEU A 6 23.07 7.73 1.66
C LEU A 6 21.80 8.19 0.94
N ALA A 7 21.34 7.40 -0.02
CA ALA A 7 20.04 7.58 -0.66
C ALA A 7 19.15 6.38 -0.35
N LEU A 8 18.02 6.62 0.33
CA LEU A 8 17.00 5.62 0.59
C LEU A 8 15.89 5.75 -0.46
N LEU A 9 15.70 4.70 -1.28
CA LEU A 9 14.67 4.63 -2.31
C LEU A 9 13.67 3.53 -1.92
N LEU A 10 12.45 3.94 -1.56
CA LEU A 10 11.44 3.09 -0.96
C LEU A 10 10.32 2.87 -1.97
N ASN A 11 10.38 1.76 -2.71
CA ASN A 11 9.45 1.46 -3.78
C ASN A 11 8.29 0.58 -3.33
N GLN A 12 7.11 1.19 -3.19
CA GLN A 12 5.86 0.51 -2.86
C GLN A 12 5.15 0.06 -4.12
N HIS A 13 5.03 -1.26 -4.27
CA HIS A 13 4.37 -1.89 -5.40
C HIS A 13 3.45 -3.01 -4.91
N GLN A 14 2.25 -3.05 -5.47
CA GLN A 14 1.36 -4.20 -5.40
C GLN A 14 0.82 -4.47 -6.81
N PRO A 15 0.78 -5.72 -7.29
CA PRO A 15 0.07 -6.06 -8.51
C PRO A 15 -1.43 -5.72 -8.39
N LEU A 16 -2.13 -5.65 -9.51
CA LEU A 16 -3.60 -5.50 -9.50
C LEU A 16 -4.26 -6.80 -9.05
N LEU A 17 -4.78 -6.81 -7.83
CA LEU A 17 -5.45 -7.95 -7.19
C LEU A 17 -6.98 -7.88 -7.30
N ARG A 18 -7.54 -6.71 -7.66
CA ARG A 18 -8.96 -6.55 -7.97
C ARG A 18 -9.35 -7.43 -9.17
N ASP A 19 -10.33 -8.32 -9.00
CA ASP A 19 -10.89 -9.07 -10.13
C ASP A 19 -11.82 -8.16 -10.94
N LEU A 20 -11.35 -7.66 -12.08
CA LEU A 20 -12.11 -6.72 -12.91
C LEU A 20 -13.43 -7.27 -13.48
N ARG A 21 -13.70 -8.58 -13.34
CA ARG A 21 -14.98 -9.18 -13.73
C ARG A 21 -16.04 -9.07 -12.61
N GLN A 22 -15.61 -8.81 -11.37
CA GLN A 22 -16.49 -8.62 -10.23
C GLN A 22 -17.12 -7.23 -10.28
N THR A 23 -18.46 -7.18 -10.38
CA THR A 23 -19.23 -5.93 -10.37
C THR A 23 -19.57 -5.44 -8.96
N SER A 24 -19.65 -6.36 -8.00
CA SER A 24 -19.75 -6.03 -6.56
C SER A 24 -18.40 -5.54 -6.02
N PRO A 25 -18.37 -4.55 -5.11
CA PRO A 25 -17.16 -4.21 -4.36
C PRO A 25 -16.83 -5.26 -3.29
N LEU A 26 -17.82 -6.03 -2.83
CA LEU A 26 -17.62 -7.05 -1.80
C LEU A 26 -16.91 -8.29 -2.37
N GLY A 27 -15.84 -8.73 -1.70
CA GLY A 27 -15.02 -9.86 -2.14
C GLY A 27 -14.40 -9.65 -3.52
N ALA A 28 -14.16 -8.40 -3.90
CA ALA A 28 -13.69 -8.04 -5.24
C ALA A 28 -12.18 -8.24 -5.42
N TYR A 29 -11.45 -8.35 -4.31
CA TYR A 29 -10.02 -8.66 -4.30
C TYR A 29 -9.81 -10.14 -3.99
N ARG A 30 -8.97 -10.80 -4.80
CA ARG A 30 -8.70 -12.24 -4.67
C ARG A 30 -7.92 -12.60 -3.41
N ASP A 31 -7.14 -11.66 -2.92
CA ASP A 31 -6.24 -11.84 -1.79
C ASP A 31 -6.25 -10.58 -0.91
N PRO A 32 -5.96 -10.70 0.40
CA PRO A 32 -6.08 -9.61 1.36
C PRO A 32 -4.87 -8.69 1.37
N TRP A 33 -3.94 -8.86 0.43
CA TRP A 33 -2.62 -8.23 0.49
C TRP A 33 -2.67 -6.72 0.39
N VAL A 34 -3.59 -6.14 -0.39
CA VAL A 34 -3.76 -4.67 -0.43
C VAL A 34 -4.08 -4.14 0.97
N ARG A 35 -5.06 -4.76 1.65
CA ARG A 35 -5.48 -4.37 3.00
C ARG A 35 -4.41 -4.63 4.05
N PHE A 36 -3.77 -5.80 4.02
CA PHE A 36 -2.74 -6.16 5.01
C PHE A 36 -1.48 -5.29 4.88
N TYR A 37 -0.97 -5.07 3.67
CA TYR A 37 0.18 -4.19 3.46
C TYR A 37 -0.15 -2.73 3.74
N ALA A 38 -1.38 -2.27 3.49
CA ALA A 38 -1.83 -0.93 3.87
C ALA A 38 -1.79 -0.72 5.38
N ALA A 39 -2.38 -1.64 6.15
CA ALA A 39 -2.48 -1.52 7.60
C ALA A 39 -1.14 -1.66 8.32
N LYS A 40 -0.19 -2.38 7.71
CA LYS A 40 1.13 -2.64 8.27
C LYS A 40 2.20 -1.83 7.55
N ASP A 41 2.70 -2.33 6.43
CA ASP A 41 4.00 -1.91 5.89
C ASP A 41 3.96 -0.50 5.26
N TYR A 42 2.94 -0.15 4.46
CA TYR A 42 2.88 1.16 3.81
C TYR A 42 2.71 2.30 4.80
N TYR A 43 1.79 2.13 5.77
CA TYR A 43 1.57 3.12 6.81
C TYR A 43 2.78 3.23 7.75
N GLN A 44 3.31 2.10 8.24
CA GLN A 44 4.42 2.12 9.21
C GLN A 44 5.67 2.78 8.64
N MET A 45 6.00 2.54 7.36
CA MET A 45 7.14 3.22 6.74
C MET A 45 6.98 4.74 6.69
N ALA A 46 5.79 5.25 6.36
CA ALA A 46 5.52 6.68 6.38
C ALA A 46 5.55 7.25 7.81
N ALA A 47 4.99 6.53 8.78
CA ALA A 47 4.99 6.93 10.18
C ALA A 47 6.42 7.04 10.75
N LEU A 48 7.27 6.03 10.51
CA LEU A 48 8.68 6.02 10.94
C LEU A 48 9.49 7.18 10.36
N LEU A 49 9.25 7.55 9.09
CA LEU A 49 9.89 8.73 8.50
C LEU A 49 9.43 10.03 9.18
N GLY A 50 8.18 10.10 9.64
CA GLY A 50 7.66 11.21 10.44
C GLY A 50 8.32 11.34 11.81
N GLU A 51 8.67 10.23 12.45
CA GLU A 51 9.42 10.19 13.71
C GLU A 51 10.89 10.60 13.56
N HIS A 52 11.45 10.49 12.35
CA HIS A 52 12.85 10.77 12.05
C HIS A 52 13.04 11.83 10.94
N PRO A 53 12.68 13.11 11.17
CA PRO A 53 12.66 14.14 10.13
C PRO A 53 14.04 14.50 9.54
N ARG A 54 15.14 14.06 10.17
CA ARG A 54 16.51 14.22 9.63
C ARG A 54 16.85 13.17 8.57
N VAL A 55 16.14 12.04 8.53
CA VAL A 55 16.32 11.00 7.51
C VAL A 55 15.65 11.46 6.22
N ARG A 56 16.39 11.38 5.11
CA ARG A 56 15.87 11.69 3.76
C ARG A 56 15.61 10.38 3.02
N ALA A 57 14.39 10.22 2.52
CA ALA A 57 14.01 9.10 1.69
C ALA A 57 13.08 9.55 0.56
N THR A 58 13.17 8.87 -0.57
CA THR A 58 12.21 9.01 -1.67
C THR A 58 11.28 7.82 -1.64
N VAL A 59 9.98 8.08 -1.44
CA VAL A 59 8.94 7.04 -1.49
C VAL A 59 8.27 7.09 -2.86
N THR A 60 8.27 5.96 -3.57
CA THR A 60 7.52 5.80 -4.81
C THR A 60 6.33 4.88 -4.56
N MET A 61 5.16 5.26 -5.06
CA MET A 61 3.95 4.43 -5.01
C MET A 61 3.45 4.20 -6.43
N MET A 62 3.23 2.94 -6.79
CA MET A 62 2.73 2.59 -8.11
C MET A 62 1.26 3.00 -8.28
N PRO A 63 0.84 3.50 -9.46
CA PRO A 63 -0.55 3.92 -9.68
C PRO A 63 -1.58 2.82 -9.39
N SER A 64 -1.27 1.56 -9.72
CA SER A 64 -2.11 0.41 -9.40
C SER A 64 -2.31 0.22 -7.90
N LEU A 65 -1.26 0.45 -7.10
CA LEU A 65 -1.36 0.38 -5.65
C LEU A 65 -2.24 1.51 -5.11
N VAL A 66 -1.98 2.75 -5.54
CA VAL A 66 -2.77 3.91 -5.08
C VAL A 66 -4.26 3.76 -5.43
N TRP A 67 -4.56 3.28 -6.64
CA TRP A 67 -5.94 3.02 -7.07
C TRP A 67 -6.62 1.97 -6.17
N GLN A 68 -5.96 0.85 -5.90
CA GLN A 68 -6.52 -0.21 -5.05
C GLN A 68 -6.71 0.26 -3.61
N LEU A 69 -5.77 1.02 -3.05
CA LEU A 69 -5.92 1.59 -1.70
C LEU A 69 -7.15 2.50 -1.59
N ARG A 70 -7.39 3.33 -2.61
CA ARG A 70 -8.60 4.18 -2.68
C ARG A 70 -9.87 3.36 -2.86
N ASP A 71 -9.80 2.27 -3.61
CA ASP A 71 -10.96 1.38 -3.78
C ASP A 71 -11.41 0.76 -2.45
N TYR A 72 -10.45 0.34 -1.60
CA TYR A 72 -10.75 -0.07 -0.23
C TYR A 72 -11.27 1.07 0.64
N ALA A 73 -10.59 2.24 0.62
CA ALA A 73 -10.88 3.33 1.56
C ALA A 73 -12.18 4.09 1.23
N ASP A 74 -12.45 4.31 -0.05
CA ASP A 74 -13.48 5.25 -0.51
C ASP A 74 -14.67 4.54 -1.18
N ASN A 75 -14.47 3.33 -1.74
CA ASN A 75 -15.50 2.63 -2.52
C ASN A 75 -16.08 1.37 -1.83
N GLY A 76 -15.66 1.08 -0.59
CA GLY A 76 -16.15 -0.07 0.18
C GLY A 76 -15.73 -1.42 -0.38
N ALA A 77 -14.64 -1.46 -1.15
CA ALA A 77 -14.15 -2.73 -1.68
C ALA A 77 -13.53 -3.60 -0.59
N THR A 78 -13.72 -4.92 -0.70
CA THR A 78 -13.20 -5.91 0.25
C THR A 78 -12.54 -7.08 -0.49
N ASP A 79 -11.72 -7.84 0.24
CA ASP A 79 -11.16 -9.11 -0.20
C ASP A 79 -12.02 -10.31 0.25
N VAL A 80 -11.81 -11.45 -0.42
CA VAL A 80 -12.51 -12.70 -0.11
C VAL A 80 -12.34 -13.13 1.36
N ASP A 81 -11.17 -12.89 1.97
CA ASP A 81 -10.93 -13.27 3.36
C ASP A 81 -11.72 -12.38 4.33
N PHE A 82 -11.92 -11.10 4.01
CA PHE A 82 -12.74 -10.19 4.81
C PHE A 82 -14.21 -10.62 4.87
N GLU A 83 -14.76 -11.13 3.76
CA GLU A 83 -16.16 -11.59 3.69
C GLU A 83 -16.41 -12.93 4.42
N LEU A 84 -15.34 -13.64 4.80
CA LEU A 84 -15.44 -14.91 5.53
C LEU A 84 -15.26 -14.74 7.05
N SER A 85 -14.98 -13.52 7.52
CA SER A 85 -14.73 -13.21 8.94
C SER A 85 -15.96 -12.80 9.74
#